data_AF-A0A7X4BUL0-F1
#
_entry.id   AF-A0A7X4BUL0-F1
#
_cell.length_a   1.000
_cell.length_b   1.000
_cell.length_c   1.000
_cell.angle_alpha   90.00
_cell.angle_beta   90.00
_cell.angle_gamma   90.00
#
_symmetry.space_group_name_H-M   'P 1'
#
loop_
_entity.id
_entity.type
_entity.pdbx_description
1 polymer ?
#
loop_
_entity_poly.entity_id
_entity_poly.type
_entity_poly.pdbx_seq_one_letter_code
_entity_poly.pdbx_strand_id
1 'polypeptide(L)' 'MPYALVHYHELALKGRNRGFFEQRLIQHLGNSLKNTNVTEIKSLSGRIRIAFTNESSWADVQERIRHTFGVANYS' A
#
# COMPACT_ATOMS: atom_id res chain seq x y z
N MET A 1 -9.01 -5.63 -13.15
CA MET A 1 -9.26 -5.04 -11.82
C MET A 1 -8.40 -3.80 -11.69
N PRO A 2 -8.99 -2.64 -11.34
CA PRO A 2 -8.22 -1.43 -11.07
C PRO A 2 -7.31 -1.62 -9.86
N TYR A 3 -6.20 -0.88 -9.84
CA TYR A 3 -5.19 -0.97 -8.80
C TYR A 3 -4.50 0.38 -8.60
N ALA A 4 -3.95 0.55 -7.40
CA ALA A 4 -3.04 1.64 -7.06
C ALA A 4 -1.63 1.09 -6.80
N LEU A 5 -0.62 1.88 -7.14
CA LEU A 5 0.78 1.61 -6.81
C LEU A 5 1.23 2.54 -5.70
N VAL A 6 1.60 1.94 -4.57
CA VAL A 6 2.13 2.65 -3.41
C VAL A 6 3.66 2.63 -3.47
N HIS A 7 4.23 3.83 -3.39
CA HIS A 7 5.65 4.07 -3.20
C HIS A 7 5.91 4.34 -1.72
N TYR A 8 6.96 3.76 -1.16
CA TYR A 8 7.37 3.99 0.24
C TYR A 8 8.74 4.65 0.32
N HIS A 9 9.05 5.28 1.46
CA HIS A 9 10.28 6.05 1.61
C HIS A 9 11.56 5.20 1.52
N GLU A 10 12.60 5.77 0.94
CA GLU A 10 13.94 5.17 0.79
C GLU A 10 14.61 4.81 2.12
N LEU A 11 14.08 5.29 3.25
CA LEU A 11 14.51 4.86 4.59
C LEU A 11 14.41 3.33 4.77
N ALA A 12 13.53 2.66 4.03
CA ALA A 12 13.46 1.20 3.96
C ALA A 12 14.73 0.54 3.39
N LEU A 13 15.55 1.26 2.61
CA LEU A 13 16.68 0.70 1.87
C LEU A 13 17.99 0.65 2.68
N LYS A 14 18.04 1.25 3.87
CA LYS A 14 19.26 1.28 4.68
C LYS A 14 19.43 -0.01 5.48
N GLY A 15 20.60 -0.64 5.38
CA GLY A 15 21.03 -1.72 6.28
C GLY A 15 20.23 -3.03 6.18
N ARG A 16 19.71 -3.40 5.00
CA ARG A 16 18.89 -4.62 4.76
C ARG A 16 17.49 -4.61 5.40
N ASN A 17 17.00 -3.47 5.86
CA ASN A 17 15.68 -3.34 6.51
C ASN A 17 14.48 -3.44 5.56
N ARG A 18 14.71 -3.51 4.25
CA ARG A 18 13.66 -3.42 3.24
C ARG A 18 12.56 -4.45 3.41
N GLY A 19 12.92 -5.73 3.56
CA GLY A 19 11.93 -6.80 3.71
C GLY A 19 11.08 -6.63 4.97
N PHE A 20 11.70 -6.28 6.09
CA PHE A 20 10.99 -5.99 7.35
C PHE A 20 10.03 -4.80 7.19
N PHE A 21 10.50 -3.71 6.60
CA PHE A 21 9.70 -2.51 6.37
C PHE A 21 8.52 -2.80 5.44
N GLU A 22 8.74 -3.46 4.31
CA GLU A 22 7.69 -3.85 3.36
C GLU A 22 6.62 -4.71 4.04
N GLN A 23 7.02 -5.72 4.81
CA GLN A 23 6.09 -6.58 5.54
C GLN A 23 5.24 -5.79 6.55
N ARG A 24 5.86 -4.89 7.31
CA ARG A 24 5.15 -4.01 8.25
C ARG A 24 4.18 -3.07 7.55
N LEU A 25 4.61 -2.45 6.45
CA LEU A 25 3.76 -1.55 5.67
C LEU A 25 2.57 -2.29 5.05
N ILE A 26 2.77 -3.50 4.51
CA ILE A 26 1.69 -4.35 4.00
C ILE A 26 0.69 -4.69 5.12
N GLN A 27 1.17 -5.01 6.32
CA GLN A 27 0.32 -5.28 7.47
C GLN A 27 -0.50 -4.04 7.87
N HIS A 28 0.12 -2.86 7.90
CA HIS A 28 -0.56 -1.59 8.22
C HIS A 28 -1.60 -1.22 7.16
N LEU A 29 -1.24 -1.31 5.88
CA LEU A 29 -2.16 -1.10 4.77
C LEU A 29 -3.34 -2.08 4.84
N GLY A 30 -3.08 -3.37 5.09
CA GLY A 30 -4.13 -4.37 5.26
C GLY A 30 -5.08 -4.07 6.41
N ASN A 31 -4.59 -3.51 7.52
CA ASN A 31 -5.44 -3.08 8.63
C ASN A 31 -6.22 -1.79 8.31
N SER A 32 -5.58 -0.80 7.70
CA SER A 32 -6.20 0.48 7.33
C SER A 32 -7.31 0.29 6.28
N LEU A 33 -7.11 -0.65 5.36
CA LEU A 33 -8.01 -0.96 4.25
C LEU A 33 -9.06 -2.03 4.59
N LYS A 34 -9.19 -2.42 5.87
CA LYS A 34 -10.30 -3.29 6.30
C LYS A 34 -11.65 -2.65 5.98
N ASN A 35 -12.61 -3.48 5.59
CA ASN A 35 -13.96 -3.07 5.20
C ASN A 35 -13.98 -2.13 3.98
N THR A 36 -12.98 -2.23 3.11
CA THR A 36 -12.99 -1.66 1.75
C THR A 36 -13.14 -2.79 0.73
N ASN A 37 -13.28 -2.42 -0.54
CA ASN A 37 -13.34 -3.38 -1.65
C ASN A 37 -11.94 -3.80 -2.18
N VAL A 38 -10.91 -3.74 -1.34
CA VAL A 38 -9.57 -4.22 -1.68
C VAL A 38 -9.57 -5.74 -1.76
N THR A 39 -9.01 -6.27 -2.85
CA THR A 39 -8.96 -7.71 -3.14
C THR A 39 -7.56 -8.29 -2.94
N GLU A 40 -6.51 -7.49 -3.11
CA GLU A 40 -5.13 -7.94 -2.99
C GLU A 40 -4.22 -6.78 -2.56
N ILE A 41 -3.27 -7.07 -1.66
CA ILE A 41 -2.13 -6.21 -1.35
C ILE A 41 -0.86 -7.03 -1.58
N LYS A 42 -0.01 -6.61 -2.52
CA LYS A 42 1.16 -7.39 -2.94
C LYS A 42 2.41 -6.54 -3.01
N SER A 43 3.50 -7.02 -2.40
CA SER A 43 4.83 -6.41 -2.61
C SER A 43 5.30 -6.68 -4.04
N LEU A 44 5.78 -5.63 -4.69
CA LEU A 44 6.53 -5.65 -5.93
C LEU A 44 7.93 -5.11 -5.63
N SER A 45 8.89 -5.29 -6.54
CA SER A 45 10.23 -4.72 -6.37
C SER A 45 10.17 -3.18 -6.33
N GLY A 46 10.04 -2.62 -5.13
CA GLY A 46 10.12 -1.18 -4.85
C GLY A 46 8.77 -0.51 -4.65
N ARG A 47 7.68 -1.29 -4.72
CA ARG A 47 6.30 -0.77 -4.71
C ARG A 47 5.39 -1.77 -4.04
N ILE A 48 4.22 -1.32 -3.60
CA ILE A 48 3.13 -2.20 -3.16
C ILE A 48 1.95 -1.98 -4.09
N ARG A 49 1.43 -3.05 -4.69
CA ARG A 49 0.20 -3.01 -5.49
C ARG A 49 -0.99 -3.27 -4.58
N ILE A 50 -2.02 -2.43 -4.71
CA ILE A 50 -3.30 -2.58 -4.02
C ILE A 50 -4.39 -2.68 -5.08
N ALA A 51 -4.96 -3.88 -5.24
CA ALA A 51 -6.04 -4.13 -6.21
C ALA A 51 -7.41 -4.02 -5.52
N PHE A 52 -8.42 -3.56 -6.24
CA PHE A 52 -9.78 -3.41 -5.75
C PHE A 52 -10.82 -3.75 -6.82
N THR A 53 -12.07 -3.99 -6.41
CA THR A 53 -13.10 -4.58 -7.29
C THR A 53 -13.55 -3.64 -8.42
N ASN A 54 -13.64 -2.33 -8.18
CA ASN A 54 -14.14 -1.34 -9.14
C ASN A 54 -13.55 0.06 -8.90
N GLU A 55 -13.64 0.94 -9.89
CA GLU A 55 -13.05 2.29 -9.81
C GLU A 55 -13.71 3.19 -8.76
N SER A 56 -15.00 2.99 -8.45
CA SER A 56 -15.68 3.76 -7.39
C SER A 56 -15.11 3.50 -5.99
N SER A 57 -14.39 2.39 -5.80
CA SER A 57 -13.68 2.09 -4.56
C SER A 57 -12.43 2.95 -4.37
N TRP A 58 -11.93 3.60 -5.43
CA TRP A 58 -10.67 4.32 -5.38
C TRP A 58 -10.70 5.46 -4.36
N ALA A 59 -11.79 6.23 -4.27
CA ALA A 59 -11.85 7.38 -3.36
C ALA A 59 -11.64 7.00 -1.88
N ASP A 60 -12.29 5.93 -1.40
CA ASP A 60 -12.15 5.43 -0.02
C ASP A 60 -10.75 4.81 0.21
N VAL A 61 -10.27 4.02 -0.75
CA VAL A 61 -8.93 3.41 -0.70
C VAL A 61 -7.84 4.48 -0.67
N GLN A 62 -7.97 5.52 -1.51
CA GLN A 62 -7.05 6.64 -1.61
C GLN A 62 -6.95 7.40 -0.29
N GLU A 63 -8.08 7.70 0.34
CA GLU A 63 -8.10 8.43 1.62
C GLU A 63 -7.39 7.63 2.72
N ARG A 64 -7.62 6.32 2.80
CA ARG A 64 -6.98 5.44 3.79
C ARG A 64 -5.48 5.25 3.56
N ILE A 65 -5.05 5.16 2.29
CA ILE A 65 -3.64 5.10 1.92
C ILE A 65 -2.93 6.39 2.35
N ARG A 66 -3.56 7.55 2.13
CA ARG A 66 -2.99 8.87 2.48
C ARG A 66 -2.65 8.98 3.97
N HIS A 67 -3.46 8.39 4.84
CA HIS A 67 -3.23 8.41 6.29
C HIS A 67 -2.34 7.26 6.82
N THR A 68 -1.79 6.42 5.93
CA THR A 68 -0.93 5.30 6.33
C THR A 68 0.54 5.73 6.36
N PHE A 69 1.12 5.80 7.56
CA PHE A 69 2.54 6.11 7.71
C PHE A 69 3.45 5.12 6.96
N GLY A 70 4.49 5.67 6.34
CA GLY A 70 5.45 4.91 5.51
C GLY A 70 5.12 4.92 4.02
N VAL A 71 3.91 5.36 3.64
CA VAL A 71 3.57 5.71 2.26
C VAL A 71 4.21 7.05 1.92
N ALA A 72 5.00 7.07 0.85
CA ALA A 72 5.65 8.28 0.33
C ALA A 72 4.79 8.96 -0.74
N ASN A 73 4.24 8.18 -1.66
CA ASN A 73 3.37 8.62 -2.76
C ASN A 73 2.55 7.43 -3.28
N TYR A 74 1.52 7.71 -4.08
CA TYR A 74 0.73 6.69 -4.75
C TYR A 74 0.19 7.19 -6.10
N SER A 75 -0.01 6.26 -7.04
CA SER A 75 -0.57 6.51 -8.38
C SER A 75 -1.57 5.44 -8.76
#